data_AF-A0A957IWI9-F1
#
_entry.id   AF-A0A957IWI9-F1
#
_cell.length_a   1.000
_cell.length_b   1.000
_cell.length_c   1.000
_cell.angle_alpha   90.00
_cell.angle_beta   90.00
_cell.angle_gamma   90.00
#
_symmetry.space_group_name_H-M   'P 1'
#
loop_
_entity.id
_entity.type
_entity.pdbx_description
1 polymer ?
#
loop_
_entity_poly.entity_id
_entity_poly.type
_entity_poly.pdbx_seq_one_letter_code
_entity_poly.pdbx_strand_id
1 'polypeptide(L)' 'MNDADVRIPISCPGCGARMGELVNRGGAVYLDVGTFLVASGKRHCHDCGRPFHFQRPKKEWRVLVQQYQQSQQMAEVGE' A
#
# COMPACT_ATOMS: atom_id res chain seq x y z
N MET A 1 -1.94 17.02 8.64
CA MET A 1 -1.28 15.70 8.72
C MET A 1 0.01 15.78 7.93
N ASN A 2 1.14 15.40 8.51
CA ASN A 2 2.40 15.31 7.77
C ASN A 2 2.32 14.13 6.81
N ASP A 3 2.58 14.37 5.53
CA ASP A 3 2.59 13.36 4.45
C ASP A 3 3.53 12.17 4.77
N ALA A 4 4.54 12.39 5.62
CA ALA A 4 5.49 11.38 6.07
C ALA A 4 4.88 10.29 6.98
N ASP A 5 3.75 10.56 7.64
CA ASP A 5 3.09 9.62 8.56
C ASP A 5 1.94 8.83 7.89
N VAL A 6 1.64 9.13 6.63
CA VAL A 6 0.57 8.43 5.91
C VAL A 6 0.99 6.99 5.63
N ARG A 7 0.08 6.05 5.85
CA ARG A 7 0.23 4.63 5.51
C ARG A 7 -0.88 4.24 4.56
N ILE A 8 -0.51 3.70 3.39
CA ILE A 8 -1.50 3.30 2.36
C ILE A 8 -1.64 1.78 2.40
N PRO A 9 -2.76 1.22 2.87
CA PRO A 9 -2.95 -0.22 2.93
C PRO A 9 -2.96 -0.83 1.52
N ILE A 10 -2.27 -1.95 1.37
CA ILE A 10 -2.35 -2.79 0.17
C ILE A 10 -3.14 -4.03 0.50
N SER A 11 -4.21 -4.27 -0.25
CA SER A 11 -5.06 -5.45 -0.10
C SER A 11 -4.82 -6.47 -1.21
N CYS A 12 -5.05 -7.73 -0.91
CA CYS A 12 -5.03 -8.81 -1.88
C CYS A 12 -6.16 -8.59 -2.89
N PRO A 13 -5.89 -8.56 -4.21
CA PRO A 13 -6.93 -8.41 -5.22
C PRO A 13 -7.84 -9.65 -5.34
N GLY A 14 -7.49 -10.76 -4.67
CA GLY A 14 -8.30 -11.98 -4.65
C GLY A 14 -9.34 -12.00 -3.54
N CYS A 15 -8.91 -11.83 -2.28
CA CYS A 15 -9.79 -11.95 -1.11
C CYS A 15 -9.94 -10.67 -0.29
N GLY A 16 -9.30 -9.57 -0.67
CA GLY A 16 -9.34 -8.31 0.09
C GLY A 16 -8.47 -8.31 1.36
N ALA A 17 -7.86 -9.43 1.73
CA ALA A 17 -6.99 -9.51 2.90
C ALA A 17 -5.82 -8.51 2.81
N ARG A 18 -5.49 -7.86 3.93
CA ARG A 18 -4.42 -6.88 4.01
C ARG A 18 -3.05 -7.55 3.85
N MET A 19 -2.29 -7.09 2.86
CA MET A 19 -0.97 -7.60 2.49
C MET A 19 0.19 -6.81 3.10
N GLY A 20 -0.06 -5.56 3.49
CA GLY A 20 0.92 -4.64 4.05
C GLY A 20 0.48 -3.19 3.86
N GLU A 21 1.40 -2.26 4.07
CA GLU A 21 1.20 -0.83 3.91
C GLU A 21 2.32 -0.19 3.12
N LEU A 22 2.02 0.70 2.18
CA LEU A 22 3.04 1.56 1.59
C LEU A 22 3.43 2.63 2.61
N VAL A 23 4.73 2.84 2.73
CA VAL A 23 5.34 3.86 3.57
C VAL A 23 6.43 4.59 2.80
N ASN A 24 6.65 5.86 3.12
CA ASN A 24 7.81 6.61 2.64
C ASN A 24 8.93 6.59 3.69
N ARG A 25 10.11 6.10 3.31
CA ARG A 25 11.32 6.14 4.13
C ARG A 25 12.44 6.81 3.33
N GLY A 26 12.87 7.98 3.78
CA GLY A 26 13.98 8.71 3.15
C GLY A 26 13.72 9.07 1.68
N GLY A 27 12.47 9.31 1.28
CA GLY A 27 12.08 9.65 -0.09
C GLY A 27 11.80 8.45 -0.99
N ALA A 28 12.00 7.22 -0.50
CA ALA A 28 11.68 6.00 -1.23
C ALA A 28 10.43 5.30 -0.66
N VAL A 29 9.63 4.73 -1.55
CA VAL A 29 8.42 3.98 -1.18
C VAL A 29 8.77 2.51 -0.96
N TYR A 30 8.31 1.99 0.17
CA TYR A 30 8.45 0.59 0.56
C TYR A 30 7.11 0.00 0.93
N LEU A 31 6.96 -1.31 0.77
CA LEU A 31 5.88 -2.06 1.41
C LEU A 31 6.35 -2.52 2.79
N ASP A 32 5.76 -1.95 3.84
CA ASP A 32 5.87 -2.39 5.22
C ASP A 32 4.92 -3.58 5.44
N VAL A 33 5.50 -4.70 5.87
CA VAL A 33 4.77 -5.95 6.18
C VAL A 33 4.91 -6.34 7.65
N GLY A 34 5.23 -5.36 8.52
CA GLY A 34 5.38 -5.52 9.97
C GLY A 34 6.83 -5.64 10.41
N THR A 35 7.58 -6.61 9.86
CA THR A 35 8.97 -6.89 10.30
C THR A 35 10.04 -6.41 9.32
N PHE A 36 9.70 -6.21 8.04
CA PHE A 36 10.65 -5.83 7.00
C PHE A 36 10.03 -4.84 6.01
N LEU A 37 10.89 -4.00 5.43
CA LEU A 37 10.53 -3.13 4.31
C LEU A 37 10.91 -3.81 3.00
N VAL A 38 9.92 -3.98 2.12
CA VAL A 38 10.10 -4.60 0.82
C VAL A 38 10.16 -3.52 -0.25
N ALA A 39 11.28 -3.44 -0.98
CA ALA A 39 11.42 -2.54 -2.14
C ALA A 39 10.89 -3.20 -3.44
N SER A 40 11.10 -4.51 -3.57
CA SER A 40 10.56 -5.35 -4.64
C SER A 40 10.60 -6.80 -4.19
N GLY A 41 9.66 -7.63 -4.66
CA GLY A 41 9.67 -9.05 -4.35
C GLY A 41 8.36 -9.76 -4.67
N LYS A 42 8.41 -11.09 -4.64
CA LYS A 42 7.25 -11.97 -4.75
C LYS A 42 6.83 -12.41 -3.36
N ARG A 43 5.53 -12.36 -3.08
CA ARG A 43 4.91 -12.86 -1.86
C ARG A 43 3.65 -13.65 -2.21
N HIS A 44 3.11 -14.36 -1.24
CA HIS A 44 1.79 -14.95 -1.34
C HIS A 44 0.87 -14.30 -0.32
N CYS A 45 -0.40 -14.16 -0.67
CA CYS A 45 -1.43 -13.79 0.29
C CYS A 45 -1.48 -14.85 1.39
N HIS A 46 -1.35 -14.41 2.64
CA HIS A 46 -1.39 -15.32 3.79
C HIS A 46 -2.77 -15.97 3.96
N ASP A 47 -3.81 -15.35 3.41
CA ASP A 47 -5.19 -15.79 3.53
C ASP A 47 -5.59 -16.74 2.38
N CYS A 48 -5.51 -16.29 1.12
CA CYS A 48 -5.94 -17.09 -0.04
C CYS A 48 -4.80 -17.75 -0.85
N GLY A 49 -3.55 -17.61 -0.43
CA GLY A 49 -2.38 -18.18 -1.12
C GLY A 49 -2.03 -17.53 -2.47
N ARG A 50 -2.80 -16.55 -2.95
CA ARG A 50 -2.59 -15.93 -4.27
C ARG A 50 -1.21 -15.23 -4.36
N PRO A 51 -0.44 -15.43 -5.45
CA PRO A 51 0.83 -14.73 -5.63
C PRO A 51 0.58 -13.22 -5.79
N PHE A 52 1.45 -12.45 -5.15
CA PHE A 52 1.48 -10.99 -5.13
C PHE A 52 2.91 -10.53 -5.42
N HIS A 53 3.10 -9.88 -6.57
CA HIS A 53 4.37 -9.27 -6.91
C HIS A 53 4.32 -7.79 -6.54
N PHE A 54 5.16 -7.40 -5.58
CA PHE A 54 5.36 -6.00 -5.25
C PHE A 54 6.57 -5.45 -5.99
N GLN A 55 6.39 -4.27 -6.56
CA GLN A 55 7.47 -3.44 -7.05
C GLN A 55 7.21 -2.03 -6.57
N ARG A 56 8.24 -1.36 -6.02
CA ARG A 56 8.09 0.02 -5.59
C ARG A 56 7.49 0.88 -6.72
N PRO A 57 6.47 1.68 -6.42
CA PRO A 57 5.91 2.59 -7.41
C PRO A 57 6.97 3.60 -7.84
N LYS A 58 6.95 3.96 -9.13
CA LYS A 58 7.78 5.05 -9.69
C LYS A 58 7.16 6.43 -9.48
N LYS A 59 5.93 6.49 -8.98
CA LYS A 59 5.21 7.74 -8.70
C LYS A 59 5.78 8.39 -7.44
N GLU A 60 5.73 9.72 -7.41
CA GLU A 60 6.02 10.46 -6.18
C GLU A 60 5.04 10.10 -5.07
N TRP A 61 5.52 10.09 -3.83
CA TRP A 61 4.73 9.73 -2.66
C TRP A 61 3.45 10.56 -2.50
N ARG A 62 3.56 11.88 -2.74
CA ARG A 62 2.41 12.80 -2.70
C ARG A 62 1.28 12.38 -3.63
N VAL A 63 1.61 11.87 -4.82
CA VAL A 63 0.61 11.39 -5.79
C VAL A 63 -0.11 10.16 -5.26
N LEU A 64 0.63 9.23 -4.63
CA LEU A 64 0.05 8.03 -4.04
C LEU A 64 -0.88 8.38 -2.86
N VAL A 65 -0.44 9.30 -1.99
CA VAL A 65 -1.25 9.78 -0.86
C VAL A 65 -2.51 10.47 -1.34
N GLN A 66 -2.42 11.35 -2.35
CA GLN A 66 -3.58 12.01 -2.92
C GLN A 66 -4.59 11.01 -3.52
N GLN A 67 -4.11 10.01 -4.26
CA GLN A 67 -4.96 8.95 -4.82
C GLN A 67 -5.66 8.14 -3.73
N TYR A 68 -4.96 7.84 -2.63
CA TYR A 68 -5.54 7.15 -1.49
C TYR A 68 -6.60 8.00 -0.78
N GLN A 69 -6.32 9.28 -0.51
CA GLN A 69 -7.29 10.18 0.12
C GLN A 69 -8.54 10.39 -0.73
N GLN A 70 -8.41 10.42 -2.05
CA GLN A 70 -9.54 10.49 -2.97
C GLN A 70 -10.39 9.20 -2.92
N SER A 71 -9.76 8.02 -2.87
CA SER A 71 -10.52 6.76 -2.79
C SER A 71 -11.27 6.60 -1.46
N GLN A 72 -10.73 7.14 -0.36
CA GLN A 72 -11.45 7.16 0.92
C GLN A 72 -12.69 8.06 0.85
N GLN A 73 -12.57 9.28 0.33
CA GLN A 73 -13.71 10.20 0.18
C GLN A 73 -14.82 9.64 -0.71
N MET A 74 -14.47 8.91 -1.78
CA MET A 74 -15.47 8.24 -2.64
C MET A 74 -16.17 7.08 -1.94
N ALA A 75 -15.51 6.40 -1.00
CA ALA A 75 -16.14 5.34 -0.21
C ALA A 75 -17.15 5.92 0.79
N GLU A 76 -16.89 7.10 1.34
CA GLU A 76 -17.76 7.76 2.34
C GLU A 76 -19.03 8.40 1.76
N VAL A 77 -19.09 8.66 0.44
CA VAL A 77 -20.23 9.33 -0.23
C VAL A 77 -21.15 8.32 -0.94
N GLY A 78 -20.82 7.03 -0.91
CA GLY A 78 -21.54 5.97 -1.60
C GLY A 78 -22.58 5.19 -0.78
N GLU A 79 -22.89 5.63 0.44
CA GLU A 79 -23.90 5.02 1.33
C GLU A 79 -25.26 5.75 1.29
#